data_AF-A0A535P6C2-F1
#
_entry.id   AF-A0A535P6C2-F1
#
_cell.length_a   1.000
_cell.length_b   1.000
_cell.length_c   1.000
_cell.angle_alpha   90.00
_cell.angle_beta   90.00
_cell.angle_gamma   90.00
#
_symmetry.space_group_name_H-M   'P 1'
#
loop_
_entity.id
_entity.type
_entity.pdbx_description
1 polymer ?
#
loop_
_entity_poly.entity_id
_entity_poly.type
_entity_poly.pdbx_seq_one_letter_code
_entity_poly.pdbx_strand_id
1 'polypeptide(L)'
;MMWRSKKALDLLRDPRLTLATPRSDREGADGDLKLYGSVVEAPDAGRRSAYADATAARIDWRPTEPYHLFCVDIESAGFISFGTDRRLMRWSAASGLEVLPHPDAGSSPG
;
A
#
# COMPACT_ATOMS: atom_id res chain seq x y z
N MET A 1 8.54 8.84 13.26
CA MET A 1 7.78 9.49 12.17
C MET A 1 8.07 10.99 12.17
N MET A 2 8.09 11.64 11.01
CA MET A 2 8.39 13.08 10.91
C MET A 2 7.08 13.91 10.94
N TRP A 3 6.83 14.58 12.06
CA TRP A 3 5.73 15.55 12.21
C TRP A 3 5.81 16.63 11.11
N ARG A 4 4.67 16.97 10.49
CA ARG A 4 4.56 17.98 9.42
C ARG A 4 5.52 17.77 8.25
N SER A 5 5.84 16.51 7.92
CA SER A 5 6.58 16.21 6.69
C SER A 5 5.83 16.76 5.47
N LYS A 6 6.56 17.06 4.38
CA LYS A 6 5.94 17.54 3.13
C LYS A 6 4.85 16.58 2.62
N LYS A 7 5.09 15.26 2.72
CA LYS A 7 4.09 14.24 2.37
C LYS A 7 2.81 14.38 3.21
N ALA A 8 2.93 14.58 4.52
CA ALA A 8 1.76 14.75 5.37
C ALA A 8 1.01 16.06 5.07
N LEU A 9 1.73 17.16 4.85
CA LEU A 9 1.12 18.43 4.50
C LEU A 9 0.44 18.40 3.12
N ASP A 10 1.01 17.68 2.15
CA ASP A 10 0.39 17.46 0.85
C ASP A 10 -0.91 16.65 0.99
N LEU A 11 -0.92 15.59 1.79
CA LEU A 11 -2.12 14.78 2.04
C LEU A 11 -3.22 15.55 2.79
N LEU A 12 -2.86 16.47 3.68
CA LEU A 12 -3.83 17.36 4.33
C LEU A 12 -4.46 18.36 3.36
N ARG A 13 -3.75 18.72 2.27
CA ARG A 13 -4.25 19.62 1.23
C ARG A 13 -5.06 18.88 0.16
N ASP A 14 -4.61 17.71 -0.26
CA ASP A 14 -5.26 16.85 -1.24
C ASP A 14 -5.19 15.40 -0.73
N PRO A 15 -6.33 14.78 -0.35
CA PRO A 15 -6.32 13.48 0.29
C PRO A 15 -6.01 12.34 -0.67
N ARG A 16 -5.92 12.57 -1.98
CA ARG A 16 -5.69 11.51 -2.97
C ARG A 16 -4.25 11.02 -2.90
N LEU A 17 -4.07 9.70 -2.98
CA LEU A 17 -2.75 9.09 -2.97
C LEU A 17 -2.63 7.85 -3.84
N THR A 18 -1.37 7.48 -4.09
CA THR A 18 -0.99 6.14 -4.54
C THR A 18 0.01 5.58 -3.55
N LEU A 19 -0.26 4.38 -3.05
CA LEU A 19 0.66 3.62 -2.20
C LEU A 19 1.24 2.48 -3.02
N ALA A 20 2.56 2.34 -3.05
CA ALA A 20 3.24 1.26 -3.75
C ALA A 20 4.17 0.53 -2.79
N THR A 21 4.22 -0.80 -2.88
CA THR A 21 5.27 -1.57 -2.21
C THR A 21 6.61 -1.25 -2.86
N PRO A 22 7.70 -1.12 -2.08
CA PRO A 22 9.02 -1.06 -2.66
C PRO A 22 9.34 -2.39 -3.36
N ARG A 23 10.06 -2.31 -4.48
CA ARG A 23 10.59 -3.48 -5.14
C ARG A 23 11.71 -4.07 -4.27
N SER A 24 11.53 -5.29 -3.79
CA SER A 24 12.49 -5.97 -2.91
C SER A 24 13.62 -6.67 -3.67
N ASP A 25 13.41 -7.00 -4.94
CA ASP A 25 14.37 -7.73 -5.76
C ASP A 25 14.35 -7.29 -7.23
N ARG A 26 15.45 -7.56 -7.97
CA ARG A 26 15.58 -7.12 -9.37
C ARG A 26 14.62 -7.84 -10.33
N GLU A 27 14.27 -9.09 -10.02
CA GLU A 27 13.43 -9.97 -10.85
C GLU A 27 11.93 -9.71 -10.64
N GLY A 28 11.53 -8.99 -9.58
CA GLY A 28 10.13 -8.78 -9.23
C GLY A 28 9.42 -10.07 -8.85
N ALA A 29 10.12 -10.98 -8.18
CA ALA A 29 9.62 -12.31 -7.85
C ALA A 29 8.45 -12.26 -6.86
N ASP A 30 8.57 -11.43 -5.83
CA ASP A 30 7.55 -11.28 -4.77
C ASP A 30 6.35 -10.42 -5.21
N GLY A 31 6.53 -9.68 -6.31
CA GLY A 31 5.53 -8.83 -6.93
C GLY A 31 5.42 -7.41 -6.36
N ASP A 32 4.85 -6.54 -7.19
CA ASP A 32 4.63 -5.12 -6.91
C ASP A 32 3.12 -4.87 -6.68
N LEU A 33 2.75 -4.40 -5.48
CA LEU A 33 1.38 -3.97 -5.15
C LEU A 33 1.26 -2.45 -5.25
N LYS A 34 0.24 -1.97 -5.94
CA LYS A 34 -0.16 -0.56 -5.99
C LYS A 34 -1.60 -0.42 -5.51
N LEU A 35 -1.82 0.50 -4.58
CA LEU A 35 -3.14 0.89 -4.08
C LEU A 35 -3.42 2.34 -4.48
N TYR A 36 -4.65 2.59 -4.87
CA TYR A 36 -5.15 3.91 -5.24
C TYR A 36 -6.35 4.25 -4.37
N GLY A 37 -6.43 5.50 -3.94
CA GLY A 37 -7.57 5.99 -3.19
C GLY A 37 -7.27 7.29 -2.48
N SER A 38 -7.86 7.45 -1.30
CA SER A 38 -7.75 8.67 -0.50
C SER A 38 -7.41 8.39 0.96
N VAL A 39 -7.02 9.43 1.70
CA VAL A 39 -6.80 9.33 3.15
C VAL A 39 -7.79 10.14 3.95
N VAL A 40 -8.04 9.64 5.15
CA VAL A 40 -8.73 10.35 6.22
C VAL A 40 -7.78 10.41 7.42
N GLU A 41 -7.63 11.59 8.04
CA GLU A 41 -6.88 11.70 9.29
C GLU A 41 -7.59 10.89 10.39
N ALA A 42 -6.81 10.15 11.18
CA ALA A 42 -7.30 9.31 12.27
C ALA A 42 -6.99 9.98 13.62
N PRO A 43 -7.84 10.92 14.09
CA PRO A 43 -7.63 11.60 15.37
C PRO A 43 -8.01 10.74 16.58
N ASP A 44 -8.78 9.66 16.37
CA ASP A 44 -9.27 8.81 17.44
C ASP A 44 -8.14 8.17 18.26
N ALA A 45 -8.14 8.42 19.57
CA ALA A 45 -7.10 7.94 20.48
C ALA A 45 -7.01 6.41 20.52
N GLY A 46 -8.14 5.71 20.38
CA GLY A 46 -8.18 4.24 20.34
C GLY A 46 -7.43 3.69 19.14
N ARG A 47 -7.71 4.21 17.94
CA ARG A 47 -7.00 3.86 16.69
C ARG A 47 -5.51 4.16 16.77
N ARG A 48 -5.13 5.30 17.36
CA ARG A 48 -3.71 5.67 17.55
C ARG A 48 -2.99 4.69 18.47
N SER A 49 -3.61 4.30 19.60
CA SER A 49 -3.04 3.30 20.50
C SER A 49 -2.89 1.96 19.80
N ALA A 50 -3.95 1.48 19.13
CA ALA A 50 -3.94 0.21 18.42
C ALA A 50 -2.86 0.17 17.31
N TYR A 51 -2.68 1.27 16.58
CA TYR A 51 -1.59 1.40 15.60
C TYR A 51 -0.21 1.31 16.27
N ALA A 52 -0.01 2.02 17.38
CA ALA A 52 1.25 1.99 18.12
C ALA A 52 1.56 0.60 18.69
N ASP A 53 0.57 -0.09 19.24
CA ASP A 53 0.69 -1.47 19.75
C ASP A 53 1.03 -2.46 18.63
N ALA A 54 0.30 -2.40 17.51
CA ALA A 54 0.54 -3.27 16.36
C ALA A 54 1.91 -3.05 15.72
N THR A 55 2.40 -1.80 15.71
CA THR A 55 3.73 -1.46 15.20
C THR A 55 4.82 -1.99 16.13
N ALA A 56 4.65 -1.83 17.45
CA ALA A 56 5.57 -2.38 18.45
C ALA A 56 5.69 -3.91 18.31
N ALA A 57 4.55 -4.60 18.22
CA ALA A 57 4.52 -6.05 18.11
C ALA A 57 5.17 -6.58 16.81
N ARG A 58 5.14 -5.81 15.73
CA ARG A 58 5.66 -6.23 14.42
C ARG A 58 7.14 -5.92 14.21
N ILE A 59 7.60 -4.77 14.67
CA ILE A 59 8.94 -4.26 14.34
C ILE A 59 9.70 -3.67 15.54
N ASP A 60 9.23 -3.92 16.76
CA ASP A 60 9.84 -3.45 18.03
C ASP A 60 10.07 -1.93 18.07
N TRP A 61 9.17 -1.18 17.42
CA TRP A 61 9.25 0.27 17.33
C TRP A 61 7.88 0.91 17.58
N ARG A 62 7.87 2.04 18.31
CA ARG A 62 6.65 2.80 18.62
C ARG A 62 6.77 4.25 18.14
N PRO A 63 5.69 4.83 17.58
CA PRO A 63 5.67 6.23 17.21
C PRO A 63 5.63 7.13 18.45
N THR A 64 6.44 8.19 18.45
CA THR A 64 6.41 9.26 19.46
C THR A 64 5.54 10.41 18.98
N GLU A 65 4.70 10.96 19.87
CA GLU A 65 3.88 12.14 19.58
C GLU A 65 4.71 13.44 19.52
N PRO A 66 4.33 14.43 18.68
CA PRO A 66 3.21 14.39 17.73
C PRO A 66 3.55 13.63 16.43
N TYR A 67 2.58 12.87 15.90
CA TYR A 67 2.66 12.33 14.54
C TYR A 67 1.31 12.40 13.81
N HIS A 68 1.34 12.43 12.47
CA HIS A 68 0.13 12.24 11.67
C HIS A 68 -0.17 10.75 11.52
N LEU A 69 -1.43 10.38 11.69
CA LEU A 69 -1.94 9.05 11.40
C LEU A 69 -3.07 9.18 10.38
N PHE A 70 -2.97 8.45 9.28
CA PHE A 70 -3.96 8.43 8.22
C PHE A 70 -4.48 7.01 8.03
N CYS A 71 -5.79 6.89 7.84
CA CYS A 71 -6.41 5.69 7.30
C CYS A 71 -6.52 5.85 5.79
N VAL A 72 -6.19 4.79 5.04
CA VAL A 72 -6.33 4.76 3.57
C VAL A 72 -7.68 4.14 3.25
N ASP A 73 -8.51 4.87 2.52
CA ASP A 73 -9.69 4.33 1.84
C ASP A 73 -9.29 3.87 0.45
N ILE A 74 -9.38 2.57 0.19
CA ILE A 74 -8.84 1.94 -1.02
C ILE A 74 -9.95 1.85 -2.06
N GLU A 75 -9.77 2.54 -3.18
CA GLU A 75 -10.71 2.53 -4.31
C GLU A 75 -10.38 1.42 -5.31
N SER A 76 -9.08 1.21 -5.55
CA SER A 76 -8.60 0.16 -6.44
C SER A 76 -7.18 -0.30 -6.11
N ALA A 77 -6.83 -1.49 -6.60
CA ALA A 77 -5.51 -2.06 -6.44
C ALA A 77 -5.06 -2.78 -7.72
N GLY A 78 -3.75 -2.80 -7.93
CA GLY A 78 -3.09 -3.62 -8.94
C GLY A 78 -1.94 -4.39 -8.33
N PHE A 79 -1.79 -5.66 -8.70
CA PHE A 79 -0.69 -6.52 -8.28
C PHE A 79 -0.10 -7.22 -9.50
N ILE A 80 1.23 -7.26 -9.58
CA ILE A 80 1.94 -8.02 -10.61
C ILE A 80 3.18 -8.71 -10.04
N SER A 81 3.37 -9.99 -10.35
CA SER A 81 4.57 -10.78 -10.01
C SER A 81 5.14 -11.45 -11.25
N PHE A 82 6.48 -11.49 -11.36
CA PHE A 82 7.19 -12.01 -12.54
C PHE A 82 7.99 -13.30 -12.28
N GLY A 83 8.01 -13.77 -11.02
CA GLY A 83 8.68 -15.02 -10.61
C GLY A 83 8.05 -16.29 -11.19
N THR A 84 8.26 -17.44 -10.57
CA THR A 84 7.65 -18.72 -11.02
C THR A 84 6.12 -18.65 -10.99
N ASP A 85 5.56 -17.97 -9.98
CA ASP A 85 4.13 -17.74 -9.83
C ASP A 85 3.74 -16.38 -10.44
N ARG A 86 3.75 -16.33 -11.78
CA ARG A 86 3.42 -15.12 -12.54
C ARG A 86 1.94 -14.79 -12.42
N ARG A 87 1.62 -13.62 -11.87
CA ARG A 87 0.24 -13.17 -11.68
C ARG A 87 0.10 -11.73 -12.10
N LEU A 88 -1.03 -11.44 -12.75
CA LEU A 88 -1.52 -10.08 -12.91
C LEU A 88 -2.93 -10.03 -12.33
N MET A 89 -3.13 -9.20 -11.32
CA MET A 89 -4.41 -9.06 -10.65
C MET A 89 -4.77 -7.59 -10.55
N ARG A 90 -6.07 -7.30 -10.63
CA ARG A 90 -6.63 -6.00 -10.26
C ARG A 90 -7.78 -6.21 -9.29
N TRP A 91 -8.03 -5.20 -8.48
CA TRP A 91 -9.19 -5.15 -7.62
C TRP A 91 -9.81 -3.75 -7.65
N SER A 92 -11.13 -3.66 -7.59
CA SER A 92 -11.83 -2.42 -7.27
C SER A 92 -13.04 -2.70 -6.39
N ALA A 93 -13.51 -1.69 -5.66
CA ALA A 93 -14.74 -1.80 -4.89
C ALA A 93 -15.96 -2.16 -5.77
N ALA A 94 -15.93 -1.77 -7.05
CA ALA A 94 -17.03 -2.00 -7.99
C ALA A 94 -17.01 -3.39 -8.65
N SER A 95 -15.82 -3.91 -8.99
CA SER A 95 -15.67 -5.16 -9.75
C SER A 95 -15.14 -6.34 -8.94
N GLY A 96 -14.70 -6.12 -7.70
CA GLY A 96 -14.02 -7.14 -6.92
C GLY A 96 -12.66 -7.51 -7.50
N LEU A 97 -12.17 -8.70 -7.17
CA LEU A 97 -10.87 -9.21 -7.62
C LEU A 97 -11.00 -9.82 -9.02
N GLU A 98 -10.11 -9.43 -9.92
CA GLU A 98 -10.01 -9.95 -11.28
C GLU A 98 -8.59 -10.40 -11.56
N VAL A 99 -8.45 -11.63 -12.08
CA VAL A 99 -7.18 -12.17 -12.57
C VAL A 99 -7.10 -11.93 -14.07
N LEU A 100 -6.03 -11.28 -14.50
CA LEU A 100 -5.82 -10.91 -15.89
C LEU A 100 -4.73 -11.80 -16.51
N PRO A 101 -4.72 -11.96 -17.85
CA PRO A 101 -3.60 -12.59 -18.53
C PRO A 101 -2.29 -11.87 -18.21
N HIS A 102 -1.29 -12.62 -17.74
CA HIS A 102 0.04 -12.07 -17.50
C HIS A 102 0.66 -11.61 -18.84
N PRO A 103 1.35 -10.46 -18.91
CA PRO A 103 1.93 -9.96 -20.16
C PRO A 103 2.86 -10.97 -20.85
N ASP A 104 3.57 -11.79 -20.06
CA ASP A 104 4.47 -12.82 -20.58
C ASP A 104 3.80 -14.16 -20.92
N ALA A 105 2.47 -14.28 -20.81
CA ALA A 105 1.77 -15.55 -21.06
C ALA A 105 1.88 -16.06 -22.52
N GLY A 106 2.31 -15.21 -23.47
CA GLY A 106 2.55 -15.55 -24.87
C GLY A 106 4.01 -15.77 -25.25
N SER A 107 4.95 -15.56 -24.33
CA SER A 107 6.38 -15.71 -24.60
C SER A 107 6.83 -17.12 -24.21
N SER A 108 6.66 -18.09 -25.10
CA SER A 108 7.35 -19.37 -24.96
C SER A 108 8.86 -19.12 -24.91
N PRO A 109 9.61 -19.74 -23.97
CA PRO A 109 11.06 -19.76 -24.08
C PRO A 109 11.40 -20.60 -25.32
N GLY A 110 11.92 -19.94 -26.35
CA GLY A 110 12.62 -20.59 -27.45
C GLY A 110 14.01 -21.02 -27.05
#